data_AF-A0A2N3D671-F1
#
_entry.id   AF-A0A2N3D671-F1
#
_cell.length_a   1.000
_cell.length_b   1.000
_cell.length_c   1.000
_cell.angle_alpha   90.00
_cell.angle_beta   90.00
_cell.angle_gamma   90.00
#
_symmetry.space_group_name_H-M   'P 1'
#
loop_
_entity.id
_entity.type
_entity.pdbx_description
1 polymer ?
#
loop_
_entity_poly.entity_id
_entity_poly.type
_entity_poly.pdbx_seq_one_letter_code
_entity_poly.pdbx_strand_id
1 'polypeptide(L)'
;DEMKHADWLAERILFLDGLPNFQLLGRLRIGETVEEVLKADLDLEYEAVTLLKDAIEHCEKVRDYGTRDLFQKILDSEEEHVDTLETQFEMIERMGIQNYIQLNSKPEEA
;
A
#
# COMPACT_ATOMS: atom_id res chain seq x y z
N ASP A 1 -0.72 -6.92 0.72
CA ASP A 1 0.28 -7.99 0.69
C ASP A 1 1.63 -7.60 1.30
N GLU A 2 1.60 -6.58 2.16
CA GLU A 2 2.76 -5.84 2.67
C GLU A 2 3.81 -6.65 3.42
N MET A 3 3.41 -7.72 4.10
CA MET A 3 4.38 -8.59 4.76
C MET A 3 5.33 -9.26 3.76
N LYS A 4 4.85 -9.58 2.55
CA LYS A 4 5.70 -10.14 1.48
C LYS A 4 6.58 -9.05 0.86
N HIS A 5 6.05 -7.85 0.68
CA HIS A 5 6.82 -6.70 0.18
C HIS A 5 7.99 -6.39 1.11
N ALA A 6 7.72 -6.33 2.42
CA ALA A 6 8.73 -6.14 3.45
C ALA A 6 9.81 -7.23 3.45
N ASP A 7 9.43 -8.49 3.23
CA ASP A 7 10.36 -9.62 3.13
C ASP A 7 11.29 -9.49 1.91
N TRP A 8 10.74 -9.22 0.71
CA TRP A 8 11.54 -9.01 -0.50
C TRP A 8 12.51 -7.85 -0.37
N LEU A 9 12.08 -6.74 0.26
CA LEU A 9 12.93 -5.58 0.50
C LEU A 9 14.07 -5.93 1.48
N ALA A 10 13.78 -6.66 2.55
CA ALA A 10 14.80 -7.09 3.51
C ALA A 10 15.83 -8.01 2.86
N GLU A 11 15.38 -9.01 2.08
CA GLU A 11 16.25 -9.90 1.32
C GLU A 11 17.14 -9.10 0.34
N ARG A 12 16.57 -8.12 -0.36
CA ARG A 12 17.32 -7.29 -1.31
C ARG A 12 18.35 -6.39 -0.61
N ILE A 13 18.01 -5.80 0.53
CA ILE A 13 18.93 -4.99 1.32
C ILE A 13 20.10 -5.84 1.81
N LEU A 14 19.84 -7.04 2.34
CA LEU A 14 20.88 -7.96 2.79
C LEU A 14 21.77 -8.43 1.62
N PHE A 15 21.18 -8.70 0.45
CA PHE A 15 21.94 -9.05 -0.76
C PHE A 15 22.91 -7.94 -1.21
N LEU A 16 22.57 -6.67 -0.95
CA LEU A 16 23.41 -5.51 -1.23
C LEU A 16 24.35 -5.15 -0.05
N ASP A 17 24.58 -6.09 0.87
CA ASP A 17 25.40 -5.93 2.08
C ASP A 17 24.91 -4.80 3.03
N GLY A 18 23.62 -4.46 2.95
CA GLY A 18 22.97 -3.49 3.83
C GLY A 18 22.36 -4.11 5.08
N LEU A 19 21.89 -3.26 6.00
CA LEU A 19 21.20 -3.67 7.22
C LEU A 19 19.74 -3.17 7.18
N PRO A 20 18.74 -4.04 6.99
CA PRO A 20 17.33 -3.61 6.96
C PRO A 20 16.90 -3.10 8.35
N ASN A 21 16.10 -2.04 8.36
CA ASN A 21 15.66 -1.40 9.60
C ASN A 21 14.17 -1.68 9.87
N PHE A 22 13.90 -2.48 10.90
CA PHE A 22 12.55 -2.77 11.41
C PHE A 22 12.27 -2.14 12.78
N GLN A 23 13.18 -1.31 13.30
CA GLN A 23 13.06 -0.73 14.64
C GLN A 23 12.22 0.55 14.65
N LEU A 24 12.21 1.29 13.53
CA LEU A 24 11.49 2.54 13.39
C LEU A 24 10.25 2.32 12.52
N LEU A 25 9.08 2.36 13.14
CA LEU A 25 7.80 2.39 12.44
C LEU A 25 7.36 3.84 12.26
N GLY A 26 6.89 4.18 11.06
CA GLY A 26 6.29 5.48 10.76
C GLY A 26 5.02 5.73 11.60
N ARG A 27 4.46 6.94 11.45
CA ARG A 27 3.20 7.27 12.13
C ARG A 27 2.04 6.49 11.51
N LEU A 28 1.34 5.72 12.33
CA LEU A 28 0.10 5.06 11.92
C LEU A 28 -1.03 6.08 11.77
N ARG A 29 -1.82 5.94 10.70
CA ARG A 29 -3.05 6.70 10.44
C ARG A 29 -4.23 5.79 10.79
N ILE A 30 -4.83 6.00 11.96
CA ILE A 30 -5.93 5.17 12.46
C ILE A 30 -7.21 5.99 12.36
N GLY A 31 -8.13 5.56 11.49
CA GLY A 31 -9.47 6.16 11.36
C GLY A 31 -10.43 5.67 12.44
N GLU A 32 -11.41 6.50 12.79
CA GLU A 32 -12.48 6.16 13.75
C GLU A 32 -13.82 5.83 13.06
N THR A 33 -13.93 6.17 11.77
CA THR A 33 -15.06 5.79 10.90
C THR A 33 -14.58 4.95 9.72
N VAL A 34 -15.50 4.22 9.07
CA VAL A 34 -15.17 3.41 7.87
C VAL A 34 -14.58 4.27 6.76
N GLU A 35 -15.11 5.47 6.53
CA GLU A 35 -14.56 6.41 5.53
C GLU A 35 -13.15 6.89 5.92
N GLU A 36 -12.91 7.15 7.21
CA GLU A 36 -11.58 7.55 7.68
C GLU A 36 -10.55 6.43 7.57
N VAL A 37 -10.94 5.17 7.80
CA VAL A 37 -10.06 4.00 7.63
C VAL A 37 -9.66 3.86 6.15
N LEU A 38 -10.65 3.85 5.24
CA LEU A 38 -10.38 3.76 3.80
C LEU A 38 -9.53 4.92 3.30
N LYS A 39 -9.74 6.12 3.85
CA LYS A 39 -8.98 7.31 3.46
C LYS A 39 -7.55 7.26 3.98
N ALA A 40 -7.37 6.81 5.22
CA ALA A 40 -6.05 6.64 5.82
C ALA A 40 -5.19 5.67 5.01
N ASP A 41 -5.79 4.58 4.54
CA ASP A 41 -5.14 3.60 3.66
C ASP A 41 -4.84 4.22 2.30
N LEU A 42 -5.81 4.88 1.65
CA LEU A 42 -5.60 5.49 0.33
C LEU A 42 -4.49 6.56 0.33
N ASP A 43 -4.47 7.41 1.36
CA ASP A 43 -3.42 8.43 1.52
C ASP A 43 -2.03 7.78 1.74
N LEU A 44 -1.97 6.59 2.36
CA LEU A 44 -0.72 5.83 2.51
C LEU A 44 -0.27 5.23 1.17
N GLU A 45 -1.20 4.69 0.38
CA GLU A 45 -0.87 4.11 -0.93
C GLU A 45 -0.35 5.16 -1.92
N TYR A 46 -0.94 6.36 -1.96
CA TYR A 46 -0.40 7.43 -2.80
C TYR A 46 1.02 7.87 -2.42
N GLU A 47 1.33 7.85 -1.11
CA GLU A 47 2.68 8.13 -0.62
C GLU A 47 3.66 7.03 -1.04
N ALA A 48 3.24 5.76 -0.94
CA ALA A 48 4.02 4.60 -1.37
C ALA A 48 4.30 4.64 -2.88
N VAL A 49 3.28 4.88 -3.70
CA VAL A 49 3.39 5.01 -5.17
C VAL A 49 4.40 6.10 -5.56
N THR A 50 4.32 7.26 -4.91
CA THR A 50 5.26 8.37 -5.17
C THR A 50 6.69 7.97 -4.81
N LEU A 51 6.88 7.39 -3.63
CA LEU A 51 8.20 6.95 -3.16
C LEU A 51 8.81 5.87 -4.07
N LEU A 52 8.00 4.91 -4.52
CA LEU A 52 8.44 3.83 -5.41
C LEU A 52 8.86 4.37 -6.78
N LYS A 53 8.13 5.34 -7.35
CA LYS A 53 8.49 6.00 -8.61
C LYS A 53 9.85 6.72 -8.52
N ASP A 54 10.08 7.44 -7.42
CA ASP A 54 11.37 8.10 -7.17
C ASP A 54 12.51 7.08 -6.98
N ALA A 55 12.24 5.97 -6.29
CA ALA A 55 13.21 4.91 -6.06
C ALA A 55 13.58 4.19 -7.38
N ILE A 56 12.60 3.92 -8.24
CA ILE A 56 12.80 3.37 -9.59
C ILE A 56 13.71 4.29 -10.41
N GLU A 57 13.43 5.60 -10.43
CA GLU A 57 14.25 6.58 -11.16
C GLU A 57 15.71 6.57 -10.66
N HIS A 58 15.90 6.48 -9.34
CA HIS A 58 17.24 6.37 -8.76
C HIS A 58 17.96 5.10 -9.21
N CYS A 59 17.30 3.94 -9.13
CA CYS A 59 17.87 2.67 -9.56
C CYS A 59 18.27 2.68 -11.04
N GLU A 60 17.47 3.32 -11.91
CA GLU A 60 17.81 3.46 -13.34
C GLU A 60 19.07 4.32 -13.55
N LYS A 61 19.23 5.42 -12.80
CA LYS A 61 20.42 6.30 -12.87
C LYS A 61 21.70 5.56 -12.51
N VAL A 62 21.66 4.69 -11.50
CA VAL A 62 22.82 3.90 -11.05
C VAL A 62 22.92 2.53 -11.73
N ARG A 63 22.00 2.22 -12.66
CA ARG A 63 21.92 0.96 -13.42
C ARG A 63 21.72 -0.28 -12.54
N ASP A 64 21.04 -0.13 -11.41
CA ASP A 64 20.61 -1.25 -10.57
C ASP A 64 19.25 -1.79 -11.05
N TYR A 65 19.30 -2.58 -12.12
CA TYR A 65 18.08 -3.12 -12.73
C TYR A 65 17.37 -4.16 -11.85
N GLY A 66 18.11 -4.89 -11.01
CA GLY A 66 17.51 -5.90 -10.12
C GLY A 66 16.65 -5.27 -9.03
N THR A 67 17.11 -4.17 -8.42
CA THR A 67 16.31 -3.43 -7.44
C THR A 67 15.19 -2.64 -8.12
N ARG A 68 15.45 -2.08 -9.31
CA ARG A 68 14.44 -1.40 -10.11
C ARG A 68 13.23 -2.30 -10.41
N ASP A 69 13.47 -3.53 -10.86
CA ASP A 69 12.40 -4.47 -11.17
C ASP A 69 11.64 -4.94 -9.92
N LEU A 70 12.32 -5.03 -8.76
CA LEU A 70 11.65 -5.27 -7.47
C LEU A 70 10.71 -4.11 -7.12
N PHE A 71 11.17 -2.86 -7.22
CA PHE A 71 10.32 -1.71 -6.96
C PHE A 71 9.16 -1.60 -7.95
N GLN A 72 9.37 -1.92 -9.23
CA GLN A 72 8.28 -1.96 -10.21
C GLN A 72 7.21 -2.99 -9.81
N LYS A 73 7.62 -4.18 -9.38
CA LYS A 73 6.69 -5.22 -8.93
C LYS A 73 5.85 -4.78 -7.73
N ILE A 74 6.45 -4.08 -6.78
CA ILE A 74 5.72 -3.53 -5.62
C ILE A 74 4.79 -2.41 -6.09
N LEU A 75 5.27 -1.51 -6.96
CA LEU A 75 4.47 -0.43 -7.53
C LEU A 75 3.21 -0.93 -8.23
N ASP A 76 3.30 -2.01 -9.02
CA ASP A 76 2.14 -2.61 -9.67
C ASP A 76 1.09 -3.07 -8.64
N SER A 77 1.53 -3.63 -7.50
CA SER A 77 0.63 -4.02 -6.40
C SER A 77 0.00 -2.81 -5.71
N GLU A 78 0.75 -1.73 -5.47
CA GLU A 78 0.19 -0.54 -4.81
C GLU A 78 -0.79 0.20 -5.73
N GLU A 79 -0.56 0.21 -7.06
CA GLU A 79 -1.54 0.77 -8.00
C GLU A 79 -2.85 -0.05 -8.03
N GLU A 80 -2.79 -1.38 -7.85
CA GLU A 80 -3.99 -2.23 -7.66
C GLU A 80 -4.70 -1.93 -6.31
N HIS A 81 -3.95 -1.64 -5.24
CA HIS A 81 -4.54 -1.21 -3.97
C HIS A 81 -5.25 0.15 -4.09
N VAL A 82 -4.62 1.12 -4.78
CA VAL A 82 -5.23 2.43 -5.07
C VAL A 82 -6.56 2.26 -5.83
N ASP A 83 -6.57 1.49 -6.92
CA ASP A 83 -7.78 1.24 -7.72
C ASP A 83 -8.90 0.60 -6.87
N THR A 84 -8.53 -0.36 -6.02
CA THR A 84 -9.47 -1.02 -5.12
C THR A 84 -10.11 -0.03 -4.14
N LEU A 85 -9.30 0.86 -3.54
CA LEU A 85 -9.74 1.86 -2.56
C LEU A 85 -10.56 2.98 -3.20
N GLU A 86 -10.14 3.49 -4.35
CA GLU A 86 -10.91 4.46 -5.14
C GLU A 86 -12.28 3.89 -5.52
N THR A 87 -12.34 2.62 -5.91
CA THR A 87 -13.61 1.91 -6.16
C THR A 87 -14.48 1.84 -4.91
N GLN A 88 -13.91 1.67 -3.71
CA GLN A 88 -14.69 1.72 -2.47
C GLN A 88 -15.34 3.09 -2.26
N PHE A 89 -14.61 4.17 -2.51
CA PHE A 89 -15.15 5.53 -2.42
C PHE A 89 -16.24 5.80 -3.46
N GLU A 90 -16.09 5.32 -4.70
CA GLU A 90 -17.15 5.42 -5.72
C GLU A 90 -18.42 4.67 -5.26
N MET A 91 -18.26 3.49 -4.66
CA MET A 91 -19.39 2.74 -4.11
C MET A 91 -20.10 3.52 -3.00
N ILE A 92 -19.34 4.09 -2.06
CA ILE A 92 -19.88 4.93 -0.97
C ILE A 92 -20.67 6.11 -1.54
N GLU A 93 -20.14 6.80 -2.55
CA GLU A 93 -20.83 7.92 -3.21
C GLU A 93 -22.16 7.47 -3.85
N ARG A 94 -22.17 6.30 -4.49
CA ARG A 94 -23.33 5.80 -5.24
C ARG A 94 -24.45 5.23 -4.38
N MET A 95 -24.12 4.57 -3.27
CA MET A 95 -25.12 3.88 -2.42
C MET A 95 -25.33 4.52 -1.04
N GLY A 96 -24.45 5.43 -0.64
CA GLY A 96 -24.40 6.01 0.70
C GLY A 96 -23.72 5.09 1.71
N ILE A 97 -23.09 5.71 2.72
CA ILE A 97 -22.24 5.01 3.71
C ILE A 97 -22.97 3.90 4.48
N GLN A 98 -24.25 4.08 4.81
CA GLN A 98 -25.03 3.07 5.54
C GLN A 98 -25.19 1.77 4.75
N ASN A 99 -25.48 1.86 3.45
CA ASN A 99 -25.65 0.70 2.58
C ASN A 99 -24.29 0.04 2.29
N TYR A 100 -23.22 0.83 2.15
CA TYR A 100 -21.87 0.31 2.02
C TYR A 100 -21.44 -0.52 3.25
N ILE A 101 -21.70 0.01 4.45
CA ILE A 101 -21.41 -0.72 5.70
C ILE A 101 -22.24 -2.00 5.77
N GLN A 102 -23.53 -1.94 5.43
CA GLN A 102 -24.39 -3.12 5.41
C GLN A 102 -23.87 -4.18 4.43
N LEU A 103 -23.45 -3.79 3.23
CA LEU A 103 -22.89 -4.68 2.20
C LEU A 103 -21.64 -5.43 2.70
N ASN A 104 -20.79 -4.77 3.49
CA ASN A 104 -19.55 -5.32 4.02
C ASN A 104 -19.69 -5.96 5.41
N SER A 105 -20.90 -5.93 6.00
CA SER A 105 -21.17 -6.56 7.28
C SER A 105 -21.54 -8.03 7.10
N LYS A 106 -21.12 -8.88 8.05
CA LYS A 106 -21.58 -10.26 8.12
C LYS A 106 -22.93 -10.33 8.85
N PRO A 107 -23.83 -11.25 8.46
CA PRO A 107 -25.03 -11.53 9.25
C PRO A 107 -24.63 -12.12 10.60
N GLU A 108 -25.52 -12.01 11.58
CA GLU A 108 -25.37 -12.71 12.86
C GLU A 108 -25.39 -14.22 12.62
N GLU A 109 -24.41 -14.93 13.16
CA GLU A 109 -24.37 -16.39 13.12
C GLU A 109 -25.44 -16.92 14.09
N ALA A 110 -26.38 -17.72 13.56
CA ALA A 110 -27.51 -18.28 14.30
C ALA A 110 -27.13 -19.50 15.17
#